data_AF-A0A7Y6QQP6-F1
#
_entry.id   AF-A0A7Y6QQP6-F1
#
_cell.length_a   1.000
_cell.length_b   1.000
_cell.length_c   1.000
_cell.angle_alpha   90.00
_cell.angle_beta   90.00
_cell.angle_gamma   90.00
#
_symmetry.space_group_name_H-M   'P 1'
#
loop_
_entity.id
_entity.type
_entity.pdbx_description
1 polymer ?
#
loop_
_entity_poly.entity_id
_entity_poly.type
_entity_poly.pdbx_seq_one_letter_code
_entity_poly.pdbx_strand_id
1 'polypeptide(L)'
;MSQAHEILERARNARLAGKFEDALRDHLWFHENALETDPSLNGVRLSFALRDWIYLGEQFPLARRALQGLRDRDTARLLAGDATLARFQDISAINGALGEERATHDLFTQIDAQLPDLARQCADLALPALVACEDFALARRYLPQPVERIGAMAARLNNFAEELARSGKTSSAPALLAYVLNYAKEVRLILEVLRRQGEDEEVELAGAAALEQLKSDALRDAVQREFEQPGATIAAMLAQSRNKE
;
A
#
# COMPACT_ATOMS: atom_id res chain seq x y z
N MET A 1 0.76 -24.26 9.42
CA MET A 1 0.20 -23.28 8.47
C MET A 1 -1.30 -23.28 8.67
N SER A 2 -1.99 -22.13 8.63
CA SER A 2 -3.45 -22.09 8.80
C SER A 2 -4.15 -22.59 7.52
N GLN A 3 -5.41 -23.01 7.63
CA GLN A 3 -6.22 -23.46 6.49
C GLN A 3 -6.22 -22.43 5.35
N ALA A 4 -6.26 -21.13 5.69
CA ALA A 4 -6.21 -20.07 4.71
C ALA A 4 -4.88 -20.04 3.92
N HIS A 5 -3.73 -20.27 4.57
CA HIS A 5 -2.45 -20.36 3.85
C HIS A 5 -2.45 -21.52 2.86
N GLU A 6 -2.97 -22.68 3.27
CA GLU A 6 -3.04 -23.87 2.39
C GLU A 6 -3.95 -23.62 1.17
N ILE A 7 -5.06 -22.89 1.36
CA ILE A 7 -5.97 -22.54 0.27
C ILE A 7 -5.31 -21.54 -0.70
N LEU A 8 -4.57 -20.55 -0.21
CA LEU A 8 -3.83 -19.64 -1.08
C LEU A 8 -2.74 -20.37 -1.89
N GLU A 9 -1.99 -21.28 -1.26
CA GLU A 9 -1.02 -22.13 -1.97
C GLU A 9 -1.70 -23.04 -3.00
N ARG A 10 -2.88 -23.59 -2.67
CA ARG A 10 -3.66 -24.38 -3.63
C ARG A 10 -4.11 -23.55 -4.82
N ALA A 11 -4.54 -22.29 -4.61
CA ALA A 11 -4.88 -21.36 -5.68
C ALA A 11 -3.68 -21.12 -6.62
N ARG A 12 -2.50 -20.86 -6.05
CA ARG A 12 -1.24 -20.67 -6.81
C ARG A 12 -0.90 -21.89 -7.66
N ASN A 13 -0.93 -23.08 -7.07
CA ASN A 13 -0.63 -24.33 -7.75
C ASN A 13 -1.66 -24.65 -8.84
N ALA A 14 -2.94 -24.41 -8.60
CA ALA A 14 -4.00 -24.59 -9.58
C ALA A 14 -3.80 -23.68 -10.80
N ARG A 15 -3.45 -22.40 -10.59
CA ARG A 15 -3.11 -21.46 -11.68
C ARG A 15 -1.92 -21.95 -12.50
N LEU A 16 -0.84 -22.38 -11.85
CA LEU A 16 0.35 -22.90 -12.54
C LEU A 16 0.08 -24.19 -13.33
N ALA A 17 -0.90 -24.99 -12.89
CA ALA A 17 -1.34 -26.19 -13.58
C ALA A 17 -2.42 -25.94 -14.67
N GLY A 18 -2.77 -24.68 -14.95
CA GLY A 18 -3.82 -24.32 -15.91
C GLY A 18 -5.25 -24.59 -15.44
N LYS A 19 -5.44 -24.95 -14.16
CA LYS A 19 -6.76 -25.20 -13.53
C LYS A 19 -7.36 -23.89 -13.03
N PHE A 20 -7.70 -23.00 -13.96
CA PHE A 20 -8.04 -21.62 -13.62
C PHE A 20 -9.33 -21.45 -12.81
N GLU A 21 -10.34 -22.29 -13.04
CA GLU A 21 -11.59 -22.27 -12.26
C GLU A 21 -11.36 -22.68 -10.80
N ASP A 22 -10.55 -23.71 -10.57
CA ASP A 22 -10.16 -24.13 -9.23
C ASP A 22 -9.39 -23.03 -8.50
N ALA A 23 -8.44 -22.39 -9.21
CA ALA A 23 -7.69 -21.26 -8.69
C ALA A 23 -8.60 -20.08 -8.32
N LEU A 24 -9.58 -19.75 -9.18
CA LEU A 24 -10.53 -18.67 -8.92
C LEU A 24 -11.38 -18.96 -7.69
N ARG A 25 -11.90 -20.18 -7.55
CA ARG A 25 -12.68 -20.60 -6.37
C ARG A 25 -11.88 -20.41 -5.08
N ASP A 26 -10.60 -20.80 -5.08
CA ASP A 26 -9.75 -20.68 -3.91
C ASP A 26 -9.36 -19.23 -3.59
N HIS A 27 -9.14 -18.39 -4.60
CA HIS A 27 -8.93 -16.95 -4.41
C HIS A 27 -10.16 -16.25 -3.80
N LEU A 28 -11.35 -16.57 -4.30
CA LEU A 28 -12.62 -16.07 -3.75
C LEU A 28 -12.77 -16.47 -2.28
N TRP A 29 -12.61 -17.77 -1.99
CA TRP A 29 -12.69 -18.26 -0.62
C TRP A 29 -11.69 -17.55 0.29
N PHE A 30 -10.43 -17.44 -0.14
CA PHE A 30 -9.38 -16.80 0.67
C PHE A 30 -9.71 -15.34 0.96
N HIS A 31 -10.16 -14.59 -0.05
CA HIS A 31 -10.44 -13.18 0.14
C HIS A 31 -11.64 -12.92 1.06
N GLU A 32 -12.64 -13.79 1.05
CA GLU A 32 -13.85 -13.60 1.88
C GLU A 32 -13.73 -14.23 3.28
N ASN A 33 -12.93 -15.28 3.47
CA ASN A 33 -12.96 -16.10 4.69
C ASN A 33 -11.65 -16.12 5.48
N ALA A 34 -10.51 -15.71 4.89
CA ALA A 34 -9.21 -15.89 5.54
C ALA A 34 -9.12 -15.21 6.92
N LEU A 35 -9.73 -14.04 7.08
CA LEU A 35 -9.66 -13.27 8.33
C LEU A 35 -10.47 -13.87 9.47
N GLU A 36 -11.48 -14.68 9.17
CA GLU A 36 -12.23 -15.42 10.20
C GLU A 36 -11.34 -16.51 10.81
N THR A 37 -10.47 -17.10 10.01
CA THR A 37 -9.54 -18.16 10.45
C THR A 37 -8.24 -17.60 11.03
N ASP A 38 -7.76 -16.48 10.49
CA ASP A 38 -6.45 -15.91 10.81
C ASP A 38 -6.43 -14.40 10.51
N PRO A 39 -6.75 -13.54 11.50
CA PRO A 39 -6.76 -12.09 11.33
C PRO A 39 -5.43 -11.50 10.89
N SER A 40 -4.30 -12.19 11.14
CA SER A 40 -2.97 -11.71 10.74
C SER A 40 -2.78 -11.67 9.22
N LEU A 41 -3.64 -12.37 8.47
CA LEU A 41 -3.60 -12.43 7.01
C LEU A 41 -4.10 -11.17 6.31
N ASN A 42 -4.59 -10.14 7.01
CA ASN A 42 -5.14 -8.95 6.36
C ASN A 42 -4.16 -8.30 5.37
N GLY A 43 -2.90 -8.14 5.77
CA GLY A 43 -1.87 -7.59 4.86
C GLY A 43 -1.62 -8.48 3.64
N VAL A 44 -1.54 -9.81 3.83
CA VAL A 44 -1.31 -10.78 2.75
C VAL A 44 -2.48 -10.79 1.77
N ARG A 45 -3.71 -10.75 2.30
CA ARG A 45 -4.97 -10.73 1.56
C ARG A 45 -5.07 -9.53 0.63
N LEU A 46 -4.68 -8.35 1.11
CA LEU A 46 -4.80 -7.09 0.37
C LEU A 46 -3.57 -6.73 -0.48
N SER A 47 -2.56 -7.60 -0.52
CA SER A 47 -1.35 -7.38 -1.31
C SER A 47 -0.99 -8.58 -2.17
N PHE A 48 -0.30 -9.56 -1.61
CA PHE A 48 0.22 -10.72 -2.32
C PHE A 48 -0.90 -11.57 -2.94
N ALA A 49 -1.98 -11.81 -2.20
CA ALA A 49 -3.10 -12.61 -2.72
C ALA A 49 -3.86 -11.89 -3.84
N LEU A 50 -4.05 -10.57 -3.76
CA LEU A 50 -4.62 -9.78 -4.86
C LEU A 50 -3.72 -9.82 -6.10
N ARG A 51 -2.40 -9.68 -5.94
CA ARG A 51 -1.45 -9.80 -7.05
C ARG A 51 -1.51 -11.18 -7.72
N ASP A 52 -1.57 -12.25 -6.94
CA ASP A 52 -1.73 -13.60 -7.47
C ASP A 52 -3.06 -13.76 -8.24
N TRP A 53 -4.13 -13.12 -7.75
CA TRP A 53 -5.42 -13.08 -8.46
C TRP A 53 -5.30 -12.28 -9.77
N ILE A 54 -4.57 -11.17 -9.81
CA ILE A 54 -4.30 -10.44 -11.06
C ILE A 54 -3.57 -11.33 -12.07
N TYR A 55 -2.53 -12.06 -11.65
CA TYR A 55 -1.84 -13.04 -12.52
C TYR A 55 -2.75 -14.15 -13.03
N LEU A 56 -3.77 -14.55 -12.24
CA LEU A 56 -4.82 -15.44 -12.73
C LEU A 56 -5.69 -14.73 -13.77
N GLY A 57 -6.10 -13.49 -13.52
CA GLY A 57 -6.94 -12.67 -14.42
C GLY A 57 -6.31 -12.39 -15.78
N GLU A 58 -4.98 -12.28 -15.84
CA GLU A 58 -4.22 -12.14 -17.10
C GLU A 58 -4.35 -13.37 -18.01
N GLN A 59 -4.51 -14.57 -17.44
CA GLN A 59 -4.64 -15.83 -18.18
C GLN A 59 -6.09 -16.30 -18.30
N PHE A 60 -6.94 -15.88 -17.37
CA PHE A 60 -8.34 -16.26 -17.25
C PHE A 60 -9.20 -15.03 -16.95
N PRO A 61 -9.70 -14.33 -17.99
CA PRO A 61 -10.42 -13.06 -17.84
C PRO A 61 -11.64 -13.09 -16.90
N LEU A 62 -12.25 -14.26 -16.70
CA LEU A 62 -13.33 -14.43 -15.72
C LEU A 62 -12.88 -14.16 -14.28
N ALA A 63 -11.62 -14.45 -13.93
CA ALA A 63 -11.09 -14.12 -12.62
C ALA A 63 -10.98 -12.61 -12.40
N ARG A 64 -10.60 -11.83 -13.43
CA ARG A 64 -10.61 -10.36 -13.35
C ARG A 64 -12.04 -9.84 -13.15
N ARG A 65 -13.00 -10.37 -13.90
CA ARG A 65 -14.43 -10.00 -13.76
C ARG A 65 -14.98 -10.32 -12.38
N ALA A 66 -14.61 -11.45 -11.79
CA ALA A 66 -15.01 -11.81 -10.43
C ALA A 66 -14.48 -10.80 -9.40
N LEU A 67 -13.23 -10.37 -9.53
CA LEU A 67 -12.63 -9.37 -8.66
C LEU A 67 -13.30 -7.99 -8.80
N GLN A 68 -13.61 -7.57 -10.04
CA GLN A 68 -14.39 -6.35 -10.31
C GLN A 68 -15.79 -6.44 -9.70
N GLY A 69 -16.48 -7.56 -9.86
CA GLY A 69 -17.81 -7.79 -9.27
C GLY A 69 -17.81 -7.75 -7.75
N LEU A 70 -16.76 -8.27 -7.11
CA LEU A 70 -16.56 -8.19 -5.65
C LEU A 70 -16.46 -6.73 -5.19
N ARG A 71 -15.61 -5.94 -5.85
CA ARG A 71 -15.46 -4.51 -5.58
C ARG A 71 -16.76 -3.74 -5.81
N ASP A 72 -17.46 -3.98 -6.91
CA ASP A 72 -18.71 -3.27 -7.23
C ASP A 72 -19.79 -3.56 -6.20
N ARG A 73 -19.92 -4.83 -5.79
CA ARG A 73 -20.81 -5.25 -4.70
C ARG A 73 -20.47 -4.51 -3.41
N ASP A 74 -19.21 -4.47 -3.02
CA ASP A 74 -18.81 -3.89 -1.74
C ASP A 74 -18.87 -2.35 -1.76
N THR A 75 -18.67 -1.74 -2.92
CA THR A 75 -18.89 -0.31 -3.15
C THR A 75 -20.37 0.04 -2.98
N ALA A 76 -21.27 -0.73 -3.60
CA ALA A 76 -22.70 -0.54 -3.45
C ALA A 76 -23.15 -0.69 -1.98
N ARG A 77 -22.61 -1.68 -1.26
CA ARG A 77 -22.89 -1.87 0.18
C ARG A 77 -22.40 -0.70 1.02
N LEU A 78 -21.19 -0.21 0.76
CA LEU A 78 -20.62 0.95 1.46
C LEU A 78 -21.55 2.16 1.34
N LEU A 79 -21.97 2.47 0.11
CA LEU A 79 -22.85 3.61 -0.18
C LEU A 79 -24.29 3.41 0.31
N ALA A 80 -24.75 2.17 0.48
CA ALA A 80 -26.07 1.83 1.00
C ALA A 80 -26.17 1.84 2.55
N GLY A 81 -25.14 2.32 3.26
CA GLY A 81 -25.15 2.50 4.71
C GLY A 81 -24.34 1.47 5.51
N ASP A 82 -23.68 0.52 4.87
CA ASP A 82 -22.73 -0.43 5.49
C ASP A 82 -21.29 0.10 5.35
N ALA A 83 -21.10 1.36 5.75
CA ALA A 83 -19.87 2.09 5.54
C ALA A 83 -18.87 1.87 6.69
N THR A 84 -17.74 1.23 6.39
CA THR A 84 -16.67 0.96 7.37
C THR A 84 -15.30 1.19 6.75
N LEU A 85 -14.31 1.50 7.59
CA LEU A 85 -12.91 1.64 7.17
C LEU A 85 -12.40 0.36 6.50
N ALA A 86 -12.71 -0.81 7.07
CA ALA A 86 -12.30 -2.10 6.52
C ALA A 86 -12.86 -2.33 5.11
N ARG A 87 -14.13 -1.98 4.87
CA ARG A 87 -14.73 -2.10 3.53
C ARG A 87 -14.08 -1.16 2.52
N PHE A 88 -13.82 0.09 2.91
CA PHE A 88 -13.09 1.02 2.05
C PHE A 88 -11.67 0.52 1.75
N GLN A 89 -10.98 -0.05 2.74
CA GLN A 89 -9.65 -0.62 2.58
C GLN A 89 -9.63 -1.75 1.54
N ASP A 90 -10.60 -2.65 1.60
CA ASP A 90 -10.74 -3.75 0.64
C ASP A 90 -10.98 -3.22 -0.77
N ILE A 91 -11.93 -2.29 -0.93
CA ILE A 91 -12.25 -1.67 -2.22
C ILE A 91 -11.03 -0.95 -2.81
N SER A 92 -10.34 -0.13 -2.01
CA SER A 92 -9.16 0.63 -2.44
C SER A 92 -8.01 -0.30 -2.84
N ALA A 93 -7.77 -1.37 -2.08
CA ALA A 93 -6.74 -2.36 -2.41
C ALA A 93 -7.06 -3.10 -3.72
N ILE A 94 -8.33 -3.47 -3.94
CA ILE A 94 -8.77 -4.11 -5.19
C ILE A 94 -8.61 -3.14 -6.37
N ASN A 95 -9.02 -1.89 -6.23
CA ASN A 95 -8.82 -0.86 -7.25
C ASN A 95 -7.35 -0.68 -7.61
N GLY A 96 -6.47 -0.59 -6.61
CA GLY A 96 -5.02 -0.50 -6.83
C GLY A 96 -4.46 -1.73 -7.53
N ALA A 97 -4.93 -2.94 -7.19
CA ALA A 97 -4.51 -4.16 -7.89
C ALA A 97 -4.99 -4.20 -9.35
N LEU A 98 -6.17 -3.64 -9.64
CA LEU A 98 -6.74 -3.57 -10.98
C LEU A 98 -6.17 -2.44 -11.85
N GLY A 99 -5.41 -1.50 -11.26
CA GLY A 99 -4.93 -0.27 -11.91
C GLY A 99 -6.05 0.73 -12.16
N GLU A 100 -7.03 0.79 -11.26
CA GLU A 100 -8.25 1.58 -11.39
C GLU A 100 -8.32 2.67 -10.30
N GLU A 101 -7.27 3.49 -10.17
CA GLU A 101 -7.14 4.53 -9.13
C GLU A 101 -8.31 5.52 -9.14
N ARG A 102 -8.83 5.85 -10.32
CA ARG A 102 -10.02 6.70 -10.47
C ARG A 102 -11.23 6.18 -9.70
N ALA A 103 -11.40 4.86 -9.59
CA ALA A 103 -12.52 4.29 -8.84
C ALA A 103 -12.38 4.55 -7.32
N THR A 104 -11.15 4.53 -6.78
CA THR A 104 -10.91 4.91 -5.37
C THR A 104 -11.14 6.39 -5.16
N HIS A 105 -10.68 7.24 -6.09
CA HIS A 105 -10.92 8.67 -6.06
C HIS A 105 -12.43 8.96 -6.02
N ASP A 106 -13.19 8.46 -7.00
CA ASP A 106 -14.62 8.76 -7.14
C ASP A 106 -15.44 8.26 -5.93
N LEU A 107 -15.06 7.11 -5.35
CA LEU A 107 -15.66 6.63 -4.11
C LEU A 107 -15.30 7.54 -2.93
N PHE A 108 -14.04 7.94 -2.79
CA PHE A 108 -13.60 8.79 -1.70
C PHE A 108 -14.26 10.16 -1.74
N THR A 109 -14.42 10.78 -2.91
CA THR A 109 -15.14 12.06 -3.06
C THR A 109 -16.59 11.96 -2.59
N GLN A 110 -17.27 10.83 -2.85
CA GLN A 110 -18.63 10.60 -2.34
C GLN A 110 -18.64 10.44 -0.81
N ILE A 111 -17.67 9.73 -0.25
CA ILE A 111 -17.51 9.56 1.20
C ILE A 111 -17.15 10.90 1.87
N ASP A 112 -16.27 11.72 1.29
CA ASP A 112 -15.93 13.07 1.78
C ASP A 112 -17.18 13.93 1.91
N ALA A 113 -18.05 13.89 0.90
CA ALA A 113 -19.26 14.70 0.85
C ALA A 113 -20.36 14.22 1.81
N GLN A 114 -20.50 12.90 2.00
CA GLN A 114 -21.65 12.31 2.71
C GLN A 114 -21.32 11.82 4.12
N LEU A 115 -20.06 11.39 4.35
CA LEU A 115 -19.61 10.68 5.55
C LEU A 115 -18.23 11.23 6.01
N PRO A 116 -18.13 12.51 6.41
CA PRO A 116 -16.84 13.17 6.66
C PRO A 116 -16.01 12.50 7.77
N ASP A 117 -16.65 11.87 8.75
CA ASP A 117 -15.97 11.14 9.82
C ASP A 117 -15.29 9.86 9.32
N LEU A 118 -15.92 9.18 8.36
CA LEU A 118 -15.33 8.02 7.69
C LEU A 118 -14.25 8.47 6.71
N ALA A 119 -14.47 9.57 5.98
CA ALA A 119 -13.49 10.12 5.06
C ALA A 119 -12.15 10.41 5.76
N ARG A 120 -12.18 10.99 6.97
CA ARG A 120 -10.96 11.20 7.79
C ARG A 120 -10.23 9.90 8.14
N GLN A 121 -10.95 8.80 8.38
CA GLN A 121 -10.34 7.50 8.65
C GLN A 121 -9.76 6.85 7.40
N CYS A 122 -10.40 7.08 6.24
CA CYS A 122 -10.03 6.50 4.96
C CYS A 122 -8.96 7.31 4.20
N ALA A 123 -8.69 8.55 4.63
CA ALA A 123 -7.87 9.51 3.88
C ALA A 123 -6.50 8.97 3.49
N ASP A 124 -5.80 8.31 4.42
CA ASP A 124 -4.48 7.72 4.17
C ASP A 124 -4.51 6.68 3.04
N LEU A 125 -5.59 5.91 2.96
CA LEU A 125 -5.79 4.88 1.93
C LEU A 125 -6.22 5.47 0.59
N ALA A 126 -6.85 6.64 0.59
CA ALA A 126 -7.33 7.33 -0.62
C ALA A 126 -6.26 8.23 -1.24
N LEU A 127 -5.32 8.72 -0.43
CA LEU A 127 -4.34 9.73 -0.83
C LEU A 127 -3.55 9.38 -2.11
N PRO A 128 -3.08 8.13 -2.33
CA PRO A 128 -2.47 7.75 -3.61
C PRO A 128 -3.38 7.92 -4.81
N ALA A 129 -4.66 7.60 -4.69
CA ALA A 129 -5.64 7.73 -5.76
C ALA A 129 -5.98 9.21 -6.05
N LEU A 130 -6.06 10.03 -5.00
CA LEU A 130 -6.25 11.48 -5.17
C LEU A 130 -5.10 12.11 -5.95
N VAL A 131 -3.86 11.77 -5.58
CA VAL A 131 -2.66 12.24 -6.30
C VAL A 131 -2.60 11.71 -7.73
N ALA A 132 -2.89 10.43 -7.95
CA ALA A 132 -2.92 9.84 -9.29
C ALA A 132 -3.98 10.48 -10.20
N CYS A 133 -5.08 10.97 -9.63
CA CYS A 133 -6.12 11.69 -10.36
C CYS A 133 -5.91 13.22 -10.39
N GLU A 134 -4.77 13.70 -9.88
CA GLU A 134 -4.41 15.12 -9.77
C GLU A 134 -5.37 15.98 -8.93
N ASP A 135 -6.17 15.38 -8.04
CA ASP A 135 -6.99 16.11 -7.07
C ASP A 135 -6.15 16.52 -5.85
N PHE A 136 -5.15 17.37 -6.11
CA PHE A 136 -4.21 17.86 -5.12
C PHE A 136 -4.88 18.74 -4.06
N ALA A 137 -5.96 19.44 -4.42
CA ALA A 137 -6.72 20.25 -3.48
C ALA A 137 -7.42 19.39 -2.42
N LEU A 138 -8.10 18.31 -2.84
CA LEU A 138 -8.71 17.37 -1.90
C LEU A 138 -7.64 16.63 -1.09
N ALA A 139 -6.55 16.18 -1.72
CA ALA A 139 -5.44 15.55 -1.02
C ALA A 139 -4.85 16.46 0.08
N ARG A 140 -4.65 17.76 -0.23
CA ARG A 140 -4.09 18.74 0.72
C ARG A 140 -4.95 18.95 1.94
N ARG A 141 -6.29 18.95 1.80
CA ARG A 141 -7.25 19.07 2.91
C ARG A 141 -7.05 17.98 3.98
N TYR A 142 -6.58 16.80 3.57
CA TYR A 142 -6.31 15.67 4.45
C TYR A 142 -4.85 15.57 4.93
N LEU A 143 -4.03 16.57 4.63
CA LEU A 143 -2.64 16.68 5.07
C LEU A 143 -2.38 17.97 5.88
N PRO A 144 -3.14 18.31 6.93
CA PRO A 144 -3.05 19.61 7.59
C PRO A 144 -1.67 19.91 8.20
N GLN A 145 -0.94 18.88 8.65
CA GLN A 145 0.37 19.00 9.32
C GLN A 145 1.39 18.05 8.67
N PRO A 146 1.92 18.37 7.48
CA PRO A 146 2.76 17.44 6.71
C PRO A 146 4.09 17.13 7.42
N VAL A 147 4.72 18.11 8.08
CA VAL A 147 5.96 17.91 8.85
C VAL A 147 5.74 16.96 10.04
N GLU A 148 4.67 17.13 10.81
CA GLU A 148 4.34 16.25 11.94
C GLU A 148 4.05 14.83 11.47
N ARG A 149 3.34 14.69 10.34
CA ARG A 149 3.04 13.40 9.72
C ARG A 149 4.31 12.68 9.28
N ILE A 150 5.20 13.37 8.58
CA ILE A 150 6.51 12.84 8.17
C ILE A 150 7.30 12.41 9.41
N GLY A 151 7.26 13.19 10.48
CA GLY A 151 7.94 12.83 11.72
C GLY A 151 7.41 11.57 12.38
N ALA A 152 6.09 11.38 12.40
CA ALA A 152 5.49 10.13 12.88
C ALA A 152 5.92 8.92 12.03
N MET A 153 6.06 9.09 10.71
CA MET A 153 6.56 8.04 9.82
C MET A 153 8.05 7.75 10.08
N ALA A 154 8.87 8.79 10.26
CA ALA A 154 10.29 8.66 10.55
C ALA A 154 10.52 7.94 11.89
N ALA A 155 9.71 8.26 12.91
CA ALA A 155 9.74 7.58 14.20
C ALA A 155 9.48 6.07 14.08
N ARG A 156 8.51 5.66 13.25
CA ARG A 156 8.23 4.24 12.99
C ARG A 156 9.41 3.53 12.32
N LEU A 157 10.02 4.16 11.31
CA LEU A 157 11.20 3.61 10.62
C LEU A 157 12.40 3.49 11.57
N ASN A 158 12.66 4.52 12.38
CA ASN A 158 13.71 4.51 13.39
C ASN A 158 13.50 3.37 14.41
N ASN A 159 12.29 3.25 14.96
CA ASN A 159 11.98 2.21 15.95
C ASN A 159 12.18 0.82 15.36
N PHE A 160 11.70 0.59 14.12
CA PHE A 160 11.90 -0.69 13.44
C PHE A 160 13.39 -1.01 13.24
N ALA A 161 14.19 -0.03 12.79
CA ALA A 161 15.62 -0.20 12.61
C ALA A 161 16.36 -0.48 13.93
N GLU A 162 15.99 0.20 15.02
CA GLU A 162 16.56 -0.02 16.36
C GLU A 162 16.24 -1.42 16.91
N GLU A 163 14.98 -1.86 16.77
CA GLU A 163 14.58 -3.22 17.14
C GLU A 163 15.36 -4.27 16.37
N LEU A 164 15.59 -4.01 15.09
CA LEU A 164 16.36 -4.88 14.22
C LEU A 164 17.81 -5.03 14.67
N ALA A 165 18.48 -3.89 14.91
CA ALA A 165 19.85 -3.85 15.41
C ALA A 165 19.96 -4.59 16.75
N ARG A 166 18.99 -4.40 17.66
CA ARG A 166 18.95 -5.10 18.96
C ARG A 166 18.77 -6.61 18.81
N SER A 167 17.97 -7.05 17.84
CA SER A 167 17.69 -8.47 17.63
C SER A 167 18.86 -9.27 17.05
N GLY A 168 19.84 -8.61 16.41
CA GLY A 168 20.98 -9.25 15.75
C GLY A 168 20.63 -10.13 14.54
N LYS A 169 19.37 -10.15 14.10
CA LYS A 169 18.89 -11.02 13.01
C LYS A 169 19.21 -10.39 11.65
N THR A 170 20.24 -10.86 10.97
CA THR A 170 20.64 -10.39 9.62
C THR A 170 19.62 -10.72 8.52
N SER A 171 18.75 -11.72 8.73
CA SER A 171 17.69 -12.12 7.79
C SER A 171 16.58 -11.09 7.56
N SER A 172 16.68 -9.94 8.23
CA SER A 172 15.67 -8.89 8.25
C SER A 172 15.98 -7.70 7.34
N ALA A 173 17.13 -7.70 6.66
CA ALA A 173 17.49 -6.65 5.70
C ALA A 173 16.41 -6.40 4.63
N PRO A 174 15.72 -7.42 4.07
CA PRO A 174 14.61 -7.18 3.13
C PRO A 174 13.42 -6.44 3.77
N ALA A 175 13.14 -6.70 5.05
CA ALA A 175 12.06 -6.03 5.76
C ALA A 175 12.41 -4.56 6.01
N LEU A 176 13.64 -4.25 6.44
CA LEU A 176 14.10 -2.87 6.60
C LEU A 176 14.03 -2.09 5.28
N LEU A 177 14.47 -2.71 4.19
CA LEU A 177 14.37 -2.12 2.87
C LEU A 177 12.92 -1.77 2.50
N ALA A 178 11.98 -2.68 2.74
CA ALA A 178 10.56 -2.40 2.47
C ALA A 178 10.04 -1.19 3.25
N TYR A 179 10.45 -1.03 4.52
CA TYR A 179 10.10 0.13 5.32
C TYR A 179 10.72 1.43 4.77
N VAL A 180 11.99 1.40 4.36
CA VAL A 180 12.66 2.56 3.73
C VAL A 180 11.96 2.97 2.43
N LEU A 181 11.64 2.00 1.56
CA LEU A 181 10.97 2.29 0.29
C LEU A 181 9.56 2.83 0.48
N ASN A 182 8.81 2.28 1.45
CA ASN A 182 7.47 2.78 1.79
C ASN A 182 7.54 4.19 2.36
N TYR A 183 8.48 4.46 3.29
CA TYR A 183 8.72 5.80 3.82
C TYR A 183 9.03 6.79 2.71
N ALA A 184 10.00 6.48 1.85
CA ALA A 184 10.38 7.37 0.76
C ALA A 184 9.24 7.62 -0.23
N LYS A 185 8.46 6.58 -0.55
CA LYS A 185 7.27 6.69 -1.42
C LYS A 185 6.22 7.63 -0.82
N GLU A 186 5.88 7.44 0.45
CA GLU A 186 4.86 8.26 1.13
C GLU A 186 5.31 9.71 1.31
N VAL A 187 6.57 9.97 1.66
CA VAL A 187 7.10 11.34 1.75
C VAL A 187 7.05 12.03 0.39
N ARG A 188 7.52 11.37 -0.69
CA ARG A 188 7.46 11.95 -2.04
C ARG A 188 6.03 12.32 -2.44
N LEU A 189 5.06 11.52 -2.04
CA LEU A 189 3.64 11.81 -2.28
C LEU A 189 3.20 13.08 -1.54
N ILE A 190 3.55 13.23 -0.26
CA ILE A 190 3.22 14.44 0.52
C ILE A 190 3.86 15.67 -0.12
N LEU A 191 5.15 15.60 -0.47
CA LEU A 191 5.87 16.71 -1.11
C LEU A 191 5.26 17.08 -2.47
N GLU A 192 4.78 16.11 -3.23
CA GLU A 192 4.09 16.37 -4.49
C GLU A 192 2.77 17.12 -4.28
N VAL A 193 1.97 16.73 -3.29
CA VAL A 193 0.74 17.47 -2.95
C VAL A 193 1.06 18.92 -2.62
N LEU A 194 2.04 19.18 -1.75
CA LEU A 194 2.43 20.55 -1.36
C LEU A 194 2.93 21.37 -2.56
N ARG A 195 3.82 20.79 -3.38
CA ARG A 195 4.35 21.45 -4.58
C ARG A 195 3.25 21.83 -5.56
N ARG A 196 2.27 20.93 -5.77
CA ARG A 196 1.14 21.17 -6.68
C ARG A 196 0.13 22.16 -6.13
N GLN A 197 0.20 22.49 -4.85
CA GLN A 197 -0.55 23.60 -4.24
C GLN A 197 0.26 24.91 -4.16
N GLY A 198 1.52 24.91 -4.62
CA GLY A 198 2.39 26.10 -4.57
C GLY A 198 2.89 26.43 -3.16
N GLU A 199 2.90 25.46 -2.25
CA GLU A 199 3.36 25.61 -0.87
C GLU A 199 4.87 25.37 -0.76
N ASP A 200 5.67 26.15 -1.50
CA ASP A 200 7.12 25.92 -1.66
C ASP A 200 7.90 25.92 -0.33
N GLU A 201 7.55 26.83 0.60
CA GLU A 201 8.15 26.87 1.95
C GLU A 201 7.85 25.58 2.74
N GLU A 202 6.62 25.08 2.65
CA GLU A 202 6.23 23.83 3.32
C GLU A 202 6.91 22.62 2.67
N VAL A 203 7.14 22.64 1.35
CA VAL A 203 7.93 21.60 0.65
C VAL A 203 9.36 21.55 1.18
N GLU A 204 10.02 22.70 1.35
CA GLU A 204 11.38 22.75 1.88
C GLU A 204 11.43 22.24 3.33
N LEU A 205 10.53 22.72 4.20
CA LEU A 205 10.44 22.29 5.59
C LEU A 205 10.16 20.79 5.72
N ALA A 206 9.17 20.28 4.97
CA ALA A 206 8.81 18.87 4.96
C ALA A 206 9.93 17.98 4.39
N GLY A 207 10.61 18.44 3.33
CA GLY A 207 11.73 17.74 2.73
C GLY A 207 12.93 17.63 3.67
N ALA A 208 13.30 18.72 4.34
CA ALA A 208 14.36 18.72 5.35
C ALA A 208 14.00 17.80 6.53
N ALA A 209 12.79 17.94 7.07
CA ALA A 209 12.27 17.12 8.16
C ALA A 209 12.32 15.62 7.84
N ALA A 210 12.08 15.23 6.59
CA ALA A 210 12.10 13.83 6.18
C ALA A 210 13.47 13.15 6.33
N LEU A 211 14.56 13.92 6.31
CA LEU A 211 15.92 13.42 6.49
C LEU A 211 16.40 13.65 7.93
N GLU A 212 16.21 14.86 8.46
CA GLU A 212 16.71 15.25 9.80
C GLU A 212 16.16 14.39 10.93
N GLN A 213 14.92 13.89 10.78
CA GLN A 213 14.27 13.06 11.79
C GLN A 213 14.73 11.59 11.77
N LEU A 214 15.52 11.16 10.79
CA LEU A 214 16.08 9.82 10.73
C LEU A 214 17.37 9.75 11.57
N LYS A 215 17.37 8.86 12.56
CA LYS A 215 18.45 8.81 13.58
C LYS A 215 19.76 8.25 13.03
N SER A 216 19.70 7.34 12.05
CA SER A 216 20.87 6.66 11.51
C SER A 216 21.34 7.27 10.19
N ASP A 217 22.66 7.48 10.05
CA ASP A 217 23.28 7.92 8.79
C ASP A 217 22.91 6.97 7.64
N ALA A 218 22.93 5.65 7.88
CA ALA A 218 22.59 4.66 6.86
C ALA A 218 21.13 4.76 6.39
N LEU A 219 20.19 5.11 7.28
CA LEU A 219 18.80 5.36 6.90
C LEU A 219 18.68 6.64 6.10
N ARG A 220 19.34 7.72 6.54
CA ARG A 220 19.39 8.99 5.80
C ARG A 220 19.93 8.79 4.39
N ASP A 221 21.04 8.09 4.23
CA ASP A 221 21.64 7.81 2.92
C ASP A 221 20.74 6.94 2.03
N ALA A 222 20.04 5.96 2.61
CA ALA A 222 19.11 5.12 1.85
C ALA A 222 17.88 5.92 1.37
N VAL A 223 17.29 6.72 2.24
CA VAL A 223 16.15 7.58 1.90
C VAL A 223 16.55 8.67 0.91
N GLN A 224 17.70 9.32 1.11
CA GLN A 224 18.23 10.35 0.20
C GLN A 224 18.40 9.80 -1.21
N ARG A 225 18.96 8.60 -1.36
CA ARG A 225 19.08 7.94 -2.67
C ARG A 225 17.73 7.70 -3.33
N GLU A 226 16.71 7.31 -2.57
CA GLU A 226 15.35 7.15 -3.10
C GLU A 226 14.70 8.48 -3.49
N PHE A 227 15.04 9.58 -2.83
CA PHE A 227 14.56 10.92 -3.22
C PHE A 227 15.20 11.40 -4.52
N GLU A 228 16.52 11.19 -4.68
CA GLU A 228 17.26 11.57 -5.89
C GLU A 228 16.89 10.68 -7.08
N GLN A 229 16.84 9.37 -6.87
CA GLN A 229 16.56 8.39 -7.91
C GLN A 229 15.72 7.24 -7.35
N PRO A 230 14.38 7.27 -7.54
CA PRO A 230 13.50 6.19 -7.11
C PRO A 230 13.95 4.81 -7.62
N GLY A 231 14.07 3.83 -6.71
CA GLY A 231 14.51 2.47 -7.00
C GLY A 231 16.03 2.26 -6.95
N ALA A 232 16.83 3.30 -6.74
CA ALA A 232 18.29 3.20 -6.70
C ALA A 232 18.82 2.33 -5.55
N THR A 233 18.09 2.23 -4.43
CA THR A 233 18.51 1.40 -3.29
C THR A 233 18.47 -0.08 -3.63
N ILE A 234 17.42 -0.53 -4.33
CA ILE A 234 17.33 -1.91 -4.82
C ILE A 234 18.48 -2.17 -5.82
N ALA A 235 18.71 -1.26 -6.76
CA ALA A 235 19.76 -1.40 -7.77
C ALA A 235 21.16 -1.51 -7.14
N ALA A 236 21.46 -0.70 -6.12
CA ALA A 236 22.73 -0.73 -5.40
C ALA A 236 22.94 -2.06 -4.65
N MET A 237 21.88 -2.59 -4.03
CA MET A 237 21.94 -3.89 -3.34
C MET A 237 22.22 -5.05 -4.30
N LEU A 238 21.57 -5.06 -5.47
CA LEU A 238 21.81 -6.08 -6.50
C LEU A 238 23.23 -6.02 -7.07
N ALA A 239 23.80 -4.84 -7.22
CA ALA A 239 25.20 -4.68 -7.64
C ALA A 239 26.16 -5.23 -6.58
N GLN A 240 25.88 -5.01 -5.30
CA GLN A 240 26.73 -5.46 -4.20
C GLN A 240 26.64 -6.99 -3.97
N SER A 241 25.51 -7.63 -4.26
CA SER A 241 25.40 -9.10 -4.22
C SER A 241 26.15 -9.76 -5.38
N ARG A 242 26.11 -9.17 -6.58
CA ARG A 242 26.85 -9.66 -7.76
C ARG A 242 28.36 -9.55 -7.64
N ASN A 243 28.87 -8.60 -6.87
CA ASN A 243 30.30 -8.44 -6.60
C ASN A 243 30.83 -9.36 -5.48
N LYS A 244 29.95 -10.14 -4.83
CA LYS A 244 30.29 -11.11 -3.76
C LYS A 244 30.22 -12.57 -4.24
N GLU A 245 29.83 -12.81 -5.48
CA GLU A 245 29.93 -14.09 -6.20
C GLU A 245 31.19 -14.11 -7.07
#